data_AF-A0A438CSH5-F1
#
_entry.id   AF-A0A438CSH5-F1
#
_cell.length_a   1.000
_cell.length_b   1.000
_cell.length_c   1.000
_cell.angle_alpha   90.00
_cell.angle_beta   90.00
_cell.angle_gamma   90.00
#
_symmetry.space_group_name_H-M   'P 1'
#
loop_
_entity.id
_entity.type
_entity.pdbx_description
1 polymer ?
#
loop_
_entity_poly.entity_id
_entity_poly.type
_entity_poly.pdbx_seq_one_letter_code
_entity_poly.pdbx_strand_id
1 'polypeptide(L)'
;MLQNSNRHLMGDSLASLTVKELKQLENRLERGITRIRSKKHELLLAEIEYLQKREIELENESVYLRTKIAEVERLQQANMVSTHEFNAIQALVSRNFFQPNMIEGGSTGYPLPDKKVLHLGYTHLSPCLFICILSRSNIED
;
A
#
# COMPACT_ATOMS: atom_id res chain seq x y z
N MET A 1 -23.27 43.46 -3.26
CA MET A 1 -21.81 43.50 -3.00
C MET A 1 -21.12 42.15 -3.16
N LEU A 2 -21.67 41.05 -2.61
CA LEU A 2 -21.04 39.71 -2.68
C LEU A 2 -20.81 39.19 -4.12
N GLN A 3 -21.80 39.35 -5.01
CA GLN A 3 -21.71 38.88 -6.40
C GLN A 3 -20.57 39.54 -7.18
N ASN A 4 -20.36 40.85 -7.01
CA ASN A 4 -19.27 41.56 -7.69
C ASN A 4 -17.91 41.07 -7.19
N SER A 5 -17.77 40.84 -5.88
CA SER A 5 -16.52 40.30 -5.33
C SER A 5 -16.20 38.90 -5.88
N ASN A 6 -17.20 38.03 -6.02
CA ASN A 6 -16.99 36.68 -6.58
C ASN A 6 -16.61 36.75 -8.07
N ARG A 7 -17.25 37.64 -8.85
CA ARG A 7 -16.85 37.89 -10.25
C ARG A 7 -15.39 38.31 -10.36
N HIS A 8 -14.96 39.27 -9.54
CA HIS A 8 -13.56 39.71 -9.54
C HIS A 8 -12.59 38.57 -9.16
N LEU A 9 -12.95 37.75 -8.17
CA LEU A 9 -12.15 36.57 -7.79
C LEU A 9 -12.05 35.52 -8.92
N MET A 10 -13.03 35.46 -9.81
CA MET A 10 -13.00 34.60 -11.00
C MET A 10 -12.34 35.26 -12.22
N GLY A 11 -11.89 36.51 -12.10
CA GLY A 11 -11.25 37.25 -13.19
C GLY A 11 -12.20 38.06 -14.08
N ASP A 12 -13.47 38.19 -13.70
CA ASP A 12 -14.47 38.95 -14.47
C ASP A 12 -14.55 40.41 -14.02
N SER A 13 -15.03 41.30 -14.91
CA SER A 13 -15.32 42.72 -14.62
C SER A 13 -14.14 43.52 -14.02
N LEU A 14 -12.90 43.14 -14.36
CA LEU A 14 -11.69 43.76 -13.80
C LEU A 14 -11.45 45.20 -14.28
N ALA A 15 -12.00 45.59 -15.43
CA ALA A 15 -11.81 46.91 -16.01
C ALA A 15 -12.38 48.06 -15.14
N SER A 16 -13.33 47.77 -14.24
CA SER A 16 -13.86 48.76 -13.30
C SER A 16 -13.02 48.94 -12.04
N LEU A 17 -11.95 48.16 -11.87
CA LEU A 17 -11.08 48.22 -10.70
C LEU A 17 -9.91 49.17 -10.92
N THR A 18 -9.55 49.91 -9.89
CA THR A 18 -8.31 50.69 -9.86
C THR A 18 -7.09 49.77 -9.72
N VAL A 19 -5.90 50.28 -10.05
CA VAL A 19 -4.63 49.55 -9.87
C VAL A 19 -4.44 49.09 -8.42
N LYS A 20 -4.87 49.90 -7.45
CA LYS A 20 -4.80 49.54 -6.02
C LYS A 20 -5.68 48.35 -5.68
N GLU A 21 -6.91 48.33 -6.19
CA GLU A 21 -7.86 47.22 -5.96
C GLU A 21 -7.43 45.95 -6.69
N LEU A 22 -6.89 46.07 -7.90
CA LEU A 22 -6.29 44.94 -8.63
C LEU A 22 -5.14 44.30 -7.84
N LYS A 23 -4.23 45.12 -7.31
CA LYS A 23 -3.14 44.62 -6.47
C LYS A 23 -3.65 43.95 -5.19
N GLN A 24 -4.71 44.45 -4.58
CA GLN A 24 -5.33 43.79 -3.43
C GLN A 24 -6.00 42.46 -3.79
N LEU A 25 -6.64 42.38 -4.96
CA LEU A 25 -7.25 41.17 -5.49
C LEU A 25 -6.19 40.10 -5.78
N GLU A 26 -5.11 40.46 -6.46
CA GLU A 26 -3.96 39.60 -6.72
C GLU A 26 -3.38 39.02 -5.42
N ASN A 27 -3.07 39.87 -4.43
CA ASN A 27 -2.56 39.43 -3.13
C ASN A 27 -3.53 38.48 -2.40
N ARG A 28 -4.85 38.67 -2.54
CA ARG A 28 -5.84 37.75 -1.96
C ARG A 28 -5.83 36.40 -2.67
N LEU A 29 -5.76 36.40 -4.00
CA LEU A 29 -5.70 35.17 -4.80
C LEU A 29 -4.41 34.40 -4.52
N GLU A 30 -3.27 35.07 -4.47
CA GLU A 30 -1.98 34.44 -4.20
C GLU A 30 -1.95 33.75 -2.83
N ARG A 31 -2.39 34.44 -1.77
CA ARG A 31 -2.54 33.82 -0.44
C ARG A 31 -3.53 32.66 -0.45
N GLY A 32 -4.64 32.78 -1.17
CA GLY A 32 -5.64 31.71 -1.30
C GLY A 32 -5.06 30.46 -1.97
N ILE A 33 -4.32 30.65 -3.07
CA ILE A 33 -3.67 29.58 -3.82
C ILE A 33 -2.60 28.90 -2.96
N THR A 34 -1.76 29.67 -2.25
CA THR A 34 -0.76 29.12 -1.34
C THR A 34 -1.41 28.26 -0.26
N ARG A 35 -2.47 28.76 0.39
CA ARG A 35 -3.23 27.98 1.40
C ARG A 35 -3.82 26.69 0.84
N ILE A 36 -4.42 26.73 -0.36
CA ILE A 36 -4.98 25.55 -1.01
C ILE A 36 -3.89 24.52 -1.32
N ARG A 37 -2.75 24.96 -1.85
CA ARG A 37 -1.61 24.08 -2.16
C ARG A 37 -1.05 23.43 -0.90
N SER A 38 -0.80 24.21 0.14
CA SER A 38 -0.29 23.70 1.42
C SER A 38 -1.27 22.70 2.03
N LYS A 39 -2.57 22.99 2.05
CA LYS A 39 -3.56 22.05 2.60
C LYS A 39 -3.68 20.77 1.77
N LYS A 40 -3.67 20.88 0.44
CA LYS A 40 -3.65 19.71 -0.44
C LYS A 40 -2.40 18.86 -0.19
N HIS A 41 -1.24 19.49 -0.02
CA HIS A 41 0.00 18.78 0.23
C HIS A 41 -0.04 18.04 1.58
N GLU A 42 -0.48 18.70 2.64
CA GLU A 42 -0.67 18.10 3.97
C GLU A 42 -1.60 16.87 3.91
N LEU A 43 -2.75 16.99 3.25
CA LEU A 43 -3.70 15.88 3.10
C LEU A 43 -3.12 14.72 2.28
N LEU A 44 -2.40 15.01 1.20
CA LEU A 44 -1.75 13.97 0.39
C LEU A 44 -0.66 13.24 1.16
N LEU A 45 0.13 13.96 1.97
CA LEU A 45 1.14 13.32 2.83
C LEU A 45 0.49 12.41 3.86
N ALA A 46 -0.59 12.85 4.51
CA ALA A 46 -1.33 12.03 5.46
C ALA A 46 -1.94 10.78 4.81
N GLU A 47 -2.48 10.90 3.60
CA GLU A 47 -3.02 9.76 2.84
C GLU A 47 -1.92 8.76 2.45
N ILE A 48 -0.75 9.25 2.00
CA ILE A 48 0.39 8.40 1.67
C ILE A 48 0.86 7.63 2.90
N GLU A 49 1.01 8.30 4.05
CA GLU A 49 1.41 7.67 5.31
C GLU A 49 0.40 6.59 5.75
N TYR A 50 -0.89 6.89 5.65
CA TYR A 50 -1.95 5.93 5.96
C TYR A 50 -1.87 4.69 5.07
N LEU A 51 -1.76 4.87 3.76
CA LEU A 51 -1.70 3.77 2.80
C LEU A 51 -0.43 2.92 2.99
N GLN A 52 0.71 3.55 3.28
CA GLN A 52 1.96 2.84 3.58
C GLN A 52 1.85 2.00 4.84
N LYS A 53 1.28 2.54 5.92
CA LYS A 53 1.04 1.76 7.14
C LYS A 53 0.14 0.57 6.85
N ARG A 54 -0.92 0.78 6.06
CA ARG A 54 -1.86 -0.28 5.69
C ARG A 54 -1.20 -1.36 4.82
N GLU A 55 -0.30 -0.98 3.92
CA GLU A 55 0.50 -1.90 3.12
C GLU A 55 1.33 -2.83 4.03
N ILE A 56 2.07 -2.26 4.99
CA ILE A 56 2.89 -3.02 5.93
C ILE A 56 2.05 -4.00 6.77
N GLU A 57 0.89 -3.54 7.29
CA GLU A 57 -0.02 -4.41 8.05
C GLU A 57 -0.48 -5.61 7.22
N LEU A 58 -0.90 -5.37 5.98
CA LEU A 58 -1.35 -6.41 5.06
C LEU A 58 -0.22 -7.35 4.66
N GLU A 59 1.00 -6.85 4.47
CA GLU A 59 2.16 -7.68 4.20
C GLU A 59 2.48 -8.61 5.37
N ASN A 60 2.44 -8.09 6.60
CA ASN A 60 2.65 -8.87 7.81
C ASN A 60 1.57 -9.97 7.97
N GLU A 61 0.30 -9.64 7.79
CA GLU A 61 -0.80 -10.61 7.80
C GLU A 61 -0.61 -11.69 6.73
N SER A 62 -0.20 -11.27 5.53
CA SER A 62 0.02 -12.18 4.40
C SER A 62 1.18 -13.15 4.64
N VAL A 63 2.28 -12.68 5.24
CA VAL A 63 3.42 -13.53 5.65
C VAL A 63 3.02 -14.48 6.77
N TYR A 64 2.26 -14.00 7.76
CA TYR A 64 1.75 -14.83 8.85
C TYR A 64 0.90 -15.98 8.33
N LEU A 65 -0.07 -15.70 7.45
CA LEU A 65 -0.94 -16.70 6.85
C LEU A 65 -0.16 -17.72 6.01
N ARG A 66 0.80 -17.27 5.19
CA ARG A 66 1.67 -18.19 4.42
C ARG A 66 2.46 -19.14 5.34
N THR A 67 2.99 -18.61 6.44
CA THR A 67 3.71 -19.43 7.43
C THR A 67 2.78 -20.44 8.08
N LYS A 68 1.56 -20.04 8.43
CA LYS A 68 0.55 -20.94 9.02
C LYS A 68 0.10 -22.04 8.06
N ILE A 69 -0.07 -21.72 6.77
CA ILE A 69 -0.40 -22.71 5.75
C ILE A 69 0.73 -23.75 5.65
N ALA A 70 1.98 -23.31 5.52
CA ALA A 70 3.12 -24.21 5.43
C ALA A 70 3.26 -25.13 6.66
N GLU A 71 2.94 -24.64 7.86
CA GLU A 71 2.94 -25.46 9.07
C GLU A 71 1.83 -26.51 9.07
N VAL A 72 0.60 -26.13 8.67
CA VAL A 72 -0.51 -27.08 8.56
C VAL A 72 -0.22 -28.15 7.51
N GLU A 73 0.35 -27.78 6.35
CA GLU A 73 0.76 -28.72 5.32
C GLU A 73 1.84 -29.70 5.82
N ARG A 74 2.81 -29.22 6.61
CA ARG A 74 3.80 -30.09 7.27
C ARG A 74 3.18 -31.05 8.26
N LEU A 75 2.24 -30.58 9.10
CA LEU A 75 1.53 -31.44 10.06
C LEU A 75 0.64 -32.47 9.37
N GLN A 76 -0.01 -32.09 8.27
CA GLN A 76 -0.76 -33.03 7.43
C GLN A 76 0.17 -34.07 6.81
N GLN A 77 1.31 -33.68 6.27
CA GLN A 77 2.31 -34.63 5.76
C GLN A 77 2.83 -35.56 6.87
N ALA A 78 3.09 -35.06 8.08
CA ALA A 78 3.53 -35.88 9.21
C ALA A 78 2.44 -36.86 9.70
N ASN A 79 1.18 -36.43 9.77
CA ASN A 79 0.05 -37.30 10.09
C ASN A 79 -0.24 -38.32 8.98
N MET A 80 -0.05 -37.93 7.72
CA MET A 80 -0.08 -38.85 6.60
C MET A 80 1.08 -39.84 6.67
N VAL A 81 2.28 -39.47 7.08
CA VAL A 81 3.39 -40.42 7.31
C VAL A 81 3.04 -41.42 8.42
N SER A 82 2.44 -41.00 9.54
CA SER A 82 1.98 -41.93 10.59
C SER A 82 0.84 -42.85 10.12
N THR A 83 -0.09 -42.33 9.31
CA THR A 83 -1.16 -43.13 8.69
C THR A 83 -0.62 -44.04 7.58
N HIS A 84 0.41 -43.60 6.86
CA HIS A 84 1.12 -44.37 5.84
C HIS A 84 2.04 -45.41 6.47
N GLU A 85 2.56 -45.25 7.68
CA GLU A 85 3.26 -46.33 8.39
C GLU A 85 2.28 -47.45 8.76
N PHE A 86 1.09 -47.10 9.27
CA PHE A 86 0.03 -48.07 9.56
C PHE A 86 -0.51 -48.73 8.29
N ASN A 87 -0.76 -47.94 7.23
CA ASN A 87 -1.18 -48.42 5.93
C ASN A 87 -0.06 -49.13 5.17
N ALA A 88 1.23 -48.83 5.40
CA ALA A 88 2.36 -49.52 4.78
C ALA A 88 2.54 -50.89 5.43
N ILE A 89 2.35 -51.04 6.74
CA ILE A 89 2.29 -52.36 7.38
C ILE A 89 1.13 -53.17 6.77
N GLN A 90 -0.06 -52.57 6.62
CA GLN A 90 -1.22 -53.20 5.99
C GLN A 90 -1.00 -53.51 4.49
N ALA A 91 -0.33 -52.62 3.77
CA ALA A 91 -0.01 -52.77 2.36
C ALA A 91 1.13 -53.77 2.14
N LEU A 92 2.13 -53.86 3.02
CA LEU A 92 3.17 -54.90 2.99
C LEU A 92 2.54 -56.29 3.19
N VAL A 93 1.59 -56.42 4.11
CA VAL A 93 0.79 -57.65 4.29
C VAL A 93 -0.04 -57.97 3.04
N SER A 94 -0.65 -56.95 2.42
CA SER A 94 -1.47 -57.12 1.21
C SER A 94 -0.64 -57.36 -0.07
N ARG A 95 0.59 -56.82 -0.14
CA ARG A 95 1.52 -56.91 -1.27
C ARG A 95 2.19 -58.28 -1.37
N ASN A 96 2.24 -59.05 -0.27
CA ASN A 96 2.57 -60.47 -0.32
C ASN A 96 1.50 -61.32 -1.01
N PHE A 97 0.29 -60.80 -1.18
CA PHE A 97 -0.80 -61.53 -1.82
C PHE A 97 -0.90 -61.30 -3.33
N PHE A 98 -0.64 -60.08 -3.84
CA PHE A 98 -0.72 -59.79 -5.30
C PHE A 98 0.14 -58.58 -5.72
N GLN A 99 0.97 -58.74 -6.77
CA GLN A 99 1.56 -57.67 -7.60
C GLN A 99 1.67 -58.18 -9.06
N PRO A 100 1.73 -57.33 -10.13
CA PRO A 100 2.15 -55.90 -10.14
C PRO A 100 1.45 -54.89 -11.11
N ASN A 101 1.78 -53.60 -10.87
CA ASN A 101 1.92 -52.41 -11.76
C ASN A 101 0.71 -51.54 -12.14
N MET A 102 0.82 -50.20 -11.90
CA MET A 102 0.82 -49.10 -12.90
C MET A 102 1.06 -47.71 -12.24
N ILE A 103 1.35 -46.73 -13.11
CA ILE A 103 1.94 -45.37 -13.00
C ILE A 103 0.98 -44.29 -12.46
N GLU A 104 1.47 -43.26 -11.73
CA GLU A 104 0.95 -41.86 -11.68
C GLU A 104 1.78 -41.04 -10.66
N GLY A 105 1.95 -39.71 -10.67
CA GLY A 105 1.32 -38.62 -11.41
C GLY A 105 1.27 -37.34 -10.53
N GLY A 106 1.79 -36.21 -11.05
CA GLY A 106 1.30 -34.84 -10.80
C GLY A 106 1.66 -34.09 -9.50
N SER A 107 2.58 -33.13 -9.57
CA SER A 107 2.79 -32.05 -8.59
C SER A 107 2.24 -30.71 -9.11
N THR A 108 1.10 -30.25 -8.59
CA THR A 108 0.60 -28.88 -8.82
C THR A 108 1.15 -27.94 -7.76
N GLY A 109 2.34 -27.37 -8.03
CA GLY A 109 2.85 -26.22 -7.28
C GLY A 109 2.27 -24.92 -7.83
N TYR A 110 1.61 -24.13 -6.98
CA TYR A 110 1.16 -22.78 -7.35
C TYR A 110 2.37 -21.88 -7.64
N PRO A 111 2.41 -21.17 -8.78
CA PRO A 111 3.53 -20.29 -9.09
C PRO A 111 3.45 -19.01 -8.26
N LEU A 112 4.55 -18.76 -7.54
CA LEU A 112 4.92 -17.51 -6.90
C LEU A 112 5.12 -16.39 -7.95
N PRO A 113 4.48 -15.21 -7.79
CA PRO A 113 4.98 -13.97 -8.36
C PRO A 113 5.51 -13.09 -7.23
N ASP A 114 6.79 -13.26 -6.91
CA ASP A 114 7.54 -12.45 -5.96
C ASP A 114 8.02 -11.15 -6.60
N LYS A 115 7.11 -10.28 -7.05
CA LYS A 115 7.38 -8.87 -7.37
C LYS A 115 6.09 -8.06 -7.21
N LYS A 116 5.88 -7.42 -6.05
CA LYS A 116 4.79 -6.44 -5.90
C LYS A 116 5.30 -5.05 -6.29
N VAL A 117 4.56 -4.43 -7.20
CA VAL A 117 4.86 -3.20 -7.97
C VAL A 117 4.80 -1.91 -7.13
N LEU A 118 4.44 -1.99 -5.85
CA LEU A 118 4.11 -0.81 -5.04
C LEU A 118 4.98 -0.64 -3.81
N HIS A 119 6.28 -0.93 -3.86
CA HIS A 119 7.18 -0.28 -2.91
C HIS A 119 7.13 1.23 -3.19
N LEU A 120 6.27 1.97 -2.49
CA LEU A 120 6.27 3.43 -2.46
C LEU A 120 7.51 3.91 -1.69
N GLY A 121 8.67 3.63 -2.27
CA GLY A 121 9.84 4.50 -2.33
C GLY A 121 10.44 5.00 -1.02
N TYR A 122 10.29 4.35 0.13
CA TYR A 122 10.93 4.83 1.36
C TYR A 122 11.36 3.71 2.31
N THR A 123 12.28 2.86 1.87
CA THR A 123 13.01 1.98 2.79
C THR A 123 13.99 2.73 3.69
N HIS A 124 14.19 4.05 3.51
CA HIS A 124 14.95 4.90 4.44
C HIS A 124 14.61 6.39 4.20
N LEU A 125 13.67 6.97 4.95
CA LEU A 125 13.65 8.43 5.08
C LEU A 125 14.90 8.81 5.88
N SER A 126 15.93 9.27 5.18
CA SER A 126 17.04 9.98 5.82
C SER A 126 16.47 11.13 6.65
N PRO A 127 16.97 11.38 7.88
CA PRO A 127 16.58 12.52 8.72
C PRO A 127 16.56 13.87 7.98
N CYS A 128 17.32 13.99 6.88
CA CYS A 128 17.35 15.15 6.01
C CYS A 128 16.00 15.51 5.35
N LEU A 129 15.14 14.54 5.04
CA LEU A 129 13.84 14.83 4.40
C LEU A 129 12.84 15.40 5.42
N PHE A 130 12.88 14.92 6.67
CA PHE A 130 12.08 15.47 7.77
C PHE A 130 12.51 16.91 8.11
N ILE A 131 13.82 17.18 8.09
CA ILE A 131 14.36 18.53 8.25
C ILE A 131 13.96 19.45 7.08
N CYS A 132 13.95 18.96 5.84
CA CYS A 132 13.50 19.78 4.69
C CYS A 132 12.00 20.14 4.76
N ILE A 133 11.16 19.26 5.32
CA ILE A 133 9.72 19.49 5.48
C ILE A 133 9.47 20.47 6.65
N LEU A 134 10.20 20.33 7.77
CA LEU A 134 10.11 21.25 8.90
C LEU A 134 10.68 22.64 8.58
N SER A 135 11.79 22.73 7.84
CA SER A 135 12.38 24.01 7.42
C SER A 135 11.49 24.79 6.46
N ARG A 136 10.59 24.12 5.72
CA ARG A 136 9.59 24.80 4.87
C ARG A 136 8.36 25.29 5.65
N SER A 137 8.10 24.76 6.84
CA SER A 137 6.98 25.18 7.68
C SER A 137 7.31 26.38 8.59
N ASN A 138 8.60 26.71 8.75
CA ASN A 138 9.09 27.81 9.61
C ASN A 138 9.51 29.09 8.84
N ILE A 139 9.18 29.19 7.54
CA ILE A 139 9.53 30.36 6.69
C ILE A 139 8.34 31.31 6.47
N GLU A 140 7.15 31.02 7.02
CA GLU A 140 5.97 31.89 6.92
C GLU A 140 5.55 32.46 8.29
N ASP A 141 6.44 33.21 8.94
CA ASP A 141 6.11 34.27 9.92
C ASP A 141 6.68 35.62 9.45
#